data_AF-A0A2P8WDR8-F1
#
_entry.id   AF-A0A2P8WDR8-F1
#
_cell.length_a   1.000
_cell.length_b   1.000
_cell.length_c   1.000
_cell.angle_alpha   90.00
_cell.angle_beta   90.00
_cell.angle_gamma   90.00
#
_symmetry.space_group_name_H-M   'P 1'
#
loop_
_entity.id
_entity.type
_entity.pdbx_description
1 polymer ?
#
loop_
_entity_poly.entity_id
_entity_poly.type
_entity_poly.pdbx_seq_one_letter_code
_entity_poly.pdbx_strand_id
1 'polypeptide(L)'
;MDEGLRLDNEWLATVALREGLTIAQDQPPTYLETFAFGELLYSDLFDPETSLLRKNQESRSAREYREMAKAESTVEQKEITAIEIVERDIARINHLLSNKENKNLPSLKQKHRQLHRVKDELSSVIYVENQIIDRDVNKVQRNLPISGQGKDYKEFSLSDDRALRIRLLHPNRPEHITGADLIYELYSDFGDFAYITAVQYKLWDEKDVLYMDDRIESQIAKLKENFCDSGLCETPLYPKEASSRLASFCAAFLRMTNRLQSAESKLISTGEYIPVCKLGEFQKKTTADKFKLTSKDIREFKHGRTKPVPHGLFEEMVKGNMLGSRRVPVDELEEIYKKFRILDSSEKIIIHAQDYLTR
;
A
#
# COMPACT_ATOMS: atom_id res chain seq x y z
N MET A 1 -21.07 15.93 18.93
CA MET A 1 -20.39 16.17 17.64
C MET A 1 -20.66 14.94 16.80
N ASP A 2 -21.16 15.10 15.58
CA ASP A 2 -21.41 13.97 14.68
C ASP A 2 -20.09 13.20 14.48
N GLU A 3 -20.10 11.87 14.67
CA GLU A 3 -18.89 11.04 14.53
C GLU A 3 -18.32 11.13 13.11
N GLY A 4 -19.18 11.34 12.10
CA GLY A 4 -18.77 11.58 10.72
C GLY A 4 -17.93 12.85 10.58
N LEU A 5 -18.45 13.99 11.07
CA LEU A 5 -17.74 15.27 11.01
C LEU A 5 -16.39 15.24 11.75
N ARG A 6 -16.34 14.52 12.88
CA ARG A 6 -15.10 14.36 13.65
C ARG A 6 -14.08 13.51 12.90
N LEU A 7 -14.51 12.42 12.27
CA LEU A 7 -13.65 11.58 11.41
C LEU A 7 -13.10 12.38 10.23
N ASP A 8 -13.93 13.20 9.58
CA ASP A 8 -13.52 14.05 8.45
C ASP A 8 -12.49 15.09 8.88
N ASN A 9 -12.68 15.72 10.06
CA ASN A 9 -11.71 16.67 10.61
C ASN A 9 -10.38 16.01 11.00
N GLU A 10 -10.42 14.85 11.65
CA GLU A 10 -9.23 14.04 11.93
C GLU A 10 -8.50 13.67 10.63
N TRP A 11 -9.25 13.30 9.59
CA TRP A 11 -8.70 12.93 8.29
C TRP A 11 -8.03 14.11 7.58
N LEU A 12 -8.72 15.25 7.49
CA LEU A 12 -8.17 16.48 6.92
C LEU A 12 -6.89 16.92 7.66
N ALA A 13 -6.90 16.88 8.99
CA ALA A 13 -5.71 17.20 9.79
C ALA A 13 -4.57 16.20 9.55
N THR A 14 -4.87 14.91 9.45
CA THR A 14 -3.88 13.87 9.13
C THR A 14 -3.25 14.10 7.77
N VAL A 15 -4.05 14.39 6.74
CA VAL A 15 -3.58 14.68 5.38
C VAL A 15 -2.67 15.92 5.40
N ALA A 16 -3.11 17.01 6.02
CA ALA A 16 -2.34 18.25 6.08
C ALA A 16 -1.01 18.08 6.83
N LEU A 17 -1.02 17.36 7.97
CA LEU A 17 0.21 17.04 8.72
C LEU A 17 1.15 16.17 7.89
N ARG A 18 0.61 15.18 7.19
CA ARG A 18 1.38 14.27 6.35
C ARG A 18 2.03 15.00 5.18
N GLU A 19 1.31 15.89 4.52
CA GLU A 19 1.83 16.74 3.45
C GLU A 19 2.92 17.68 3.98
N GLY A 20 2.67 18.37 5.10
CA GLY A 20 3.65 19.25 5.73
C GLY A 20 4.94 18.53 6.12
N LEU A 21 4.82 17.33 6.71
CA LEU A 21 5.96 16.48 7.02
C LEU A 21 6.67 15.94 5.76
N THR A 22 5.93 15.62 4.70
CA THR A 22 6.50 15.21 3.40
C THR A 22 7.34 16.32 2.79
N ILE A 23 6.98 17.60 3.01
CA ILE A 23 7.78 18.75 2.56
C ILE A 23 9.03 18.91 3.43
N ALA A 24 8.89 18.72 4.74
CA ALA A 24 9.96 18.96 5.71
C ALA A 24 11.01 17.83 5.75
N GLN A 25 10.65 16.63 5.31
CA GLN A 25 11.50 15.45 5.36
C GLN A 25 11.84 15.00 3.93
N ASP A 26 13.05 14.50 3.73
CA ASP A 26 13.44 13.87 2.45
C ASP A 26 12.61 12.62 2.12
N GLN A 27 11.84 12.12 3.09
CA GLN A 27 11.05 10.89 3.00
C GLN A 27 9.59 11.18 3.41
N PRO A 28 8.61 10.64 2.68
CA PRO A 28 7.21 10.79 3.08
C PRO A 28 6.95 9.97 4.34
N PRO A 29 6.40 10.58 5.39
CA PRO A 29 6.15 9.89 6.65
C PRO A 29 5.04 8.85 6.48
N THR A 30 5.18 7.79 7.27
CA THR A 30 4.12 6.83 7.53
C THR A 30 2.96 7.52 8.27
N TYR A 31 1.77 6.90 8.23
CA TYR A 31 0.66 7.39 9.05
C TYR A 31 1.00 7.36 10.55
N LEU A 32 1.82 6.42 11.00
CA LEU A 32 2.22 6.31 12.40
C LEU A 32 3.13 7.48 12.83
N GLU A 33 4.08 7.86 11.99
CA GLU A 33 4.89 9.07 12.20
C GLU A 33 4.04 10.34 12.13
N THR A 34 3.09 10.38 11.20
CA THR A 34 2.15 11.50 11.06
C THR A 34 1.28 11.66 12.31
N PHE A 35 0.73 10.56 12.85
CA PHE A 35 -0.08 10.59 14.07
C PHE A 35 0.74 10.90 15.31
N ALA A 36 1.97 10.37 15.42
CA ALA A 36 2.87 10.72 16.52
C ALA A 36 3.21 12.22 16.52
N PHE A 37 3.43 12.80 15.33
CA PHE A 37 3.61 14.24 15.19
C PHE A 37 2.32 15.03 15.48
N GLY A 38 1.17 14.52 15.04
CA GLY A 38 -0.15 15.09 15.36
C GLY A 38 -0.46 15.08 16.85
N GLU A 39 -0.09 14.02 17.58
CA GLU A 39 -0.22 13.92 19.05
C GLU A 39 0.60 14.99 19.76
N LEU A 40 1.83 15.27 19.28
CA LEU A 40 2.68 16.33 19.82
C LEU A 40 2.08 17.73 19.61
N LEU A 41 1.40 17.95 18.49
CA LEU A 41 0.82 19.25 18.15
C LEU A 41 -0.56 19.48 18.76
N TYR A 42 -1.39 18.43 18.77
CA TYR A 42 -2.77 18.50 19.22
C TYR A 42 -3.28 17.13 19.72
N SER A 43 -2.94 16.81 20.97
CA SER A 43 -3.28 15.55 21.64
C SER A 43 -4.78 15.27 21.66
N ASP A 44 -5.64 16.27 21.83
CA ASP A 44 -7.09 16.06 21.95
C ASP A 44 -7.71 15.36 20.72
N LEU A 45 -7.13 15.60 19.54
CA LEU A 45 -7.59 15.04 18.25
C LEU A 45 -6.84 13.74 17.87
N PHE A 46 -5.57 13.61 18.27
CA PHE A 46 -4.68 12.55 17.82
C PHE A 46 -4.24 11.55 18.89
N ASP A 47 -4.68 11.71 20.13
CA ASP A 47 -4.42 10.77 21.21
C ASP A 47 -4.94 9.36 20.86
N PRO A 48 -4.22 8.27 21.18
CA PRO A 48 -4.64 6.91 20.86
C PRO A 48 -6.01 6.51 21.40
N GLU A 49 -6.44 7.09 22.54
CA GLU A 49 -7.72 6.76 23.18
C GLU A 49 -8.89 7.59 22.62
N THR A 50 -8.60 8.77 22.04
CA THR A 50 -9.64 9.67 21.51
C THR A 50 -9.74 9.63 19.98
N SER A 51 -8.65 9.48 19.25
CA SER A 51 -8.67 9.55 17.78
C SER A 51 -9.46 8.40 17.19
N LEU A 52 -10.43 8.73 16.34
CA LEU A 52 -11.23 7.78 15.55
C LEU A 52 -10.38 7.09 14.47
N LEU A 53 -9.41 7.79 13.88
CA LEU A 53 -8.49 7.22 12.89
C LEU A 53 -7.42 6.33 13.53
N ARG A 54 -6.95 6.68 14.73
CA ARG A 54 -5.93 5.95 15.48
C ARG A 54 -6.50 4.83 16.36
N LYS A 55 -7.82 4.82 16.62
CA LYS A 55 -8.50 3.71 17.30
C LYS A 55 -8.29 2.36 16.62
N ASN A 56 -7.97 2.38 15.33
CA ASN A 56 -7.64 1.23 14.49
C ASN A 56 -6.12 0.98 14.38
N GLN A 57 -5.28 1.68 15.14
CA GLN A 57 -3.83 1.47 15.21
C GLN A 57 -3.43 0.76 16.49
N GLU A 58 -2.17 0.30 16.51
CA GLU A 58 -1.61 -0.40 17.65
C GLU A 58 -1.62 0.47 18.91
N SER A 59 -2.33 0.03 19.95
CA SER A 59 -2.45 0.71 21.23
C SER A 59 -1.09 0.85 21.91
N ARG A 60 -0.95 1.89 22.73
CA ARG A 60 0.26 2.11 23.54
C ARG A 60 0.65 0.87 24.33
N SER A 61 -0.34 0.17 24.89
CA SER A 61 -0.12 -1.07 25.62
C SER A 61 0.44 -2.19 24.72
N ALA A 62 -0.13 -2.43 23.53
CA ALA A 62 0.41 -3.43 22.60
C ALA A 62 1.85 -3.13 22.17
N ARG A 63 2.17 -1.86 21.92
CA ARG A 63 3.53 -1.41 21.64
C ARG A 63 4.48 -1.67 22.82
N GLU A 64 4.07 -1.32 24.04
CA GLU A 64 4.84 -1.60 25.27
C GLU A 64 5.17 -3.11 25.38
N TYR A 65 4.22 -3.99 25.07
CA TYR A 65 4.46 -5.44 25.09
C TYR A 65 5.42 -5.93 24.00
N ARG A 66 5.46 -5.32 22.81
CA ARG A 66 6.49 -5.63 21.80
C ARG A 66 7.88 -5.16 22.23
N GLU A 67 7.97 -3.98 22.81
CA GLU A 67 9.23 -3.45 23.33
C GLU A 67 9.75 -4.32 24.48
N MET A 68 8.88 -4.77 25.37
CA MET A 68 9.18 -5.76 26.41
C MET A 68 9.66 -7.09 25.82
N ALA A 69 8.96 -7.62 24.81
CA ALA A 69 9.34 -8.87 24.15
C ALA A 69 10.73 -8.82 23.54
N LYS A 70 11.09 -7.69 22.90
CA LYS A 70 12.42 -7.46 22.35
C LYS A 70 13.49 -7.38 23.44
N ALA A 71 13.19 -6.70 24.55
CA ALA A 71 14.10 -6.60 25.69
C ALA A 71 14.31 -7.96 26.37
N GLU A 72 13.24 -8.69 26.69
CA GLU A 72 13.30 -10.02 27.29
C GLU A 72 14.01 -11.02 26.37
N SER A 73 13.74 -10.98 25.06
CA SER A 73 14.43 -11.87 24.11
C SER A 73 15.95 -11.65 24.09
N THR A 74 16.38 -10.40 24.26
CA THR A 74 17.80 -10.03 24.32
C THR A 74 18.45 -10.52 25.62
N VAL A 75 17.72 -10.42 26.73
CA VAL A 75 18.19 -10.83 28.06
C VAL A 75 18.24 -12.35 28.18
N GLU A 76 17.22 -13.05 27.72
CA GLU A 76 17.07 -14.50 27.87
C GLU A 76 17.73 -15.30 26.74
N GLN A 77 18.28 -14.64 25.71
CA GLN A 77 18.83 -15.26 24.50
C GLN A 77 17.88 -16.27 23.85
N LYS A 78 16.58 -16.03 23.97
CA LYS A 78 15.50 -16.85 23.46
C LYS A 78 14.49 -15.95 22.79
N GLU A 79 13.92 -16.38 21.67
CA GLU A 79 12.83 -15.63 21.04
C GLU A 79 11.58 -15.69 21.94
N ILE A 80 11.16 -14.53 22.43
CA ILE A 80 9.96 -14.33 23.24
C ILE A 80 9.05 -13.38 22.47
N THR A 81 7.79 -13.76 22.31
CA THR A 81 6.82 -12.95 21.56
C THR A 81 6.01 -12.04 22.48
N ALA A 82 5.49 -10.94 21.93
CA ALA A 82 4.63 -10.01 22.68
C ALA A 82 3.36 -10.70 23.22
N ILE A 83 2.82 -11.67 22.47
CA ILE A 83 1.65 -12.46 22.89
C ILE A 83 1.99 -13.27 24.15
N GLU A 84 3.16 -13.91 24.20
CA GLU A 84 3.58 -14.70 25.37
C GLU A 84 3.66 -13.83 26.63
N ILE A 85 4.17 -12.60 26.53
CA ILE A 85 4.24 -11.69 27.68
C ILE A 85 2.83 -11.26 28.12
N VAL A 86 1.95 -10.90 27.17
CA VAL A 86 0.57 -10.55 27.47
C VAL A 86 -0.18 -11.72 28.11
N GLU A 87 0.04 -12.94 27.65
CA GLU A 87 -0.57 -14.14 28.23
C GLU A 87 -0.09 -14.42 29.66
N ARG A 88 1.21 -14.20 29.94
CA ARG A 88 1.74 -14.28 31.32
C ARG A 88 1.05 -13.26 32.23
N ASP A 89 0.84 -12.04 31.76
CA ASP A 89 0.16 -10.99 32.52
C ASP A 89 -1.33 -11.25 32.70
N ILE A 90 -2.02 -11.77 31.67
CA ILE A 90 -3.41 -12.23 31.79
C ILE A 90 -3.52 -13.34 32.83
N ALA A 91 -2.62 -14.33 32.80
CA ALA A 91 -2.60 -15.42 33.78
C ALA A 91 -2.38 -14.89 35.21
N ARG A 92 -1.48 -13.93 35.39
CA ARG A 92 -1.24 -13.26 36.68
C ARG A 92 -2.48 -12.55 37.19
N ILE A 93 -3.17 -11.77 36.34
CA ILE A 93 -4.39 -11.06 36.74
C ILE A 93 -5.54 -12.03 37.04
N ASN A 94 -5.67 -13.11 36.26
CA ASN A 94 -6.64 -14.17 36.52
C ASN A 94 -6.41 -14.86 37.86
N HIS A 95 -5.14 -15.15 38.20
CA HIS A 95 -4.79 -15.69 39.51
C HIS A 95 -5.22 -14.74 40.64
N LEU A 96 -4.97 -13.44 40.50
CA LEU A 96 -5.36 -12.43 41.51
C LEU A 96 -6.88 -12.29 41.66
N LEU A 97 -7.63 -12.39 40.56
CA LEU A 97 -9.10 -12.33 40.53
C LEU A 97 -9.79 -13.63 40.97
N SER A 98 -9.06 -14.75 41.06
CA SER A 98 -9.60 -16.04 41.51
C SER A 98 -9.90 -16.08 43.01
N ASN A 99 -9.28 -15.21 43.80
CA ASN A 99 -9.53 -15.05 45.24
C ASN A 99 -10.90 -14.39 45.52
N LYS A 100 -11.71 -15.00 46.40
CA LYS A 100 -13.07 -14.53 46.73
C LYS A 100 -13.15 -13.09 47.24
N GLU A 101 -12.13 -12.62 47.96
CA GLU A 101 -12.05 -11.24 48.48
C GLU A 101 -11.70 -10.21 47.38
N ASN A 102 -10.94 -10.62 46.37
CA ASN A 102 -10.45 -9.76 45.28
C ASN A 102 -11.39 -9.74 44.06
N LYS A 103 -12.45 -10.55 44.09
CA LYS A 103 -13.39 -10.75 42.96
C LYS A 103 -14.13 -9.47 42.54
N ASN A 104 -14.13 -8.45 43.38
CA ASN A 104 -14.81 -7.18 43.16
C ASN A 104 -13.87 -5.96 43.08
N LEU A 105 -12.59 -6.16 42.77
CA LEU A 105 -11.67 -5.05 42.50
C LEU A 105 -11.91 -4.49 41.08
N PRO A 106 -12.48 -3.27 40.94
CA PRO A 106 -12.87 -2.73 39.62
C PRO A 106 -11.66 -2.45 38.74
N SER A 107 -10.56 -1.98 39.33
CA SER A 107 -9.31 -1.67 38.65
C SER A 107 -8.66 -2.91 38.02
N LEU A 108 -8.67 -4.06 38.71
CA LEU A 108 -8.16 -5.32 38.17
C LEU A 108 -9.04 -5.87 37.03
N LYS A 109 -10.37 -5.70 37.12
CA LYS A 109 -11.28 -6.07 36.02
C LYS A 109 -11.08 -5.19 34.80
N GLN A 110 -10.86 -3.89 34.99
CA GLN A 110 -10.55 -2.96 33.90
C GLN A 110 -9.22 -3.32 33.24
N LYS A 111 -8.17 -3.57 34.02
CA LYS A 111 -6.87 -4.01 33.51
C LYS A 111 -6.96 -5.35 32.78
N HIS A 112 -7.73 -6.31 33.31
CA HIS A 112 -7.99 -7.58 32.63
C HIS A 112 -8.66 -7.38 31.27
N ARG A 113 -9.69 -6.53 31.16
CA ARG A 113 -10.33 -6.20 29.88
C ARG A 113 -9.36 -5.52 28.90
N GLN A 114 -8.50 -4.63 29.40
CA GLN A 114 -7.47 -3.97 28.60
C GLN A 114 -6.46 -5.00 28.05
N LEU A 115 -6.00 -5.94 28.87
CA LEU A 115 -5.07 -6.98 28.44
C LEU A 115 -5.67 -7.92 27.39
N HIS A 116 -6.96 -8.26 27.49
CA HIS A 116 -7.63 -9.04 26.44
C HIS A 116 -7.74 -8.25 25.13
N ARG A 117 -8.04 -6.93 25.18
CA ARG A 117 -8.01 -6.09 23.96
C ARG A 117 -6.62 -6.05 23.33
N VAL A 118 -5.58 -5.89 24.14
CA VAL A 118 -4.19 -5.91 23.70
C VAL A 118 -3.80 -7.26 23.11
N LYS A 119 -4.27 -8.37 23.72
CA LYS A 119 -4.08 -9.71 23.17
C LYS A 119 -4.77 -9.85 21.82
N ASP A 120 -6.04 -9.44 21.72
CA ASP A 120 -6.81 -9.50 20.47
C ASP A 120 -6.11 -8.69 19.38
N GLU A 121 -5.59 -7.52 19.72
CA GLU A 121 -4.85 -6.62 18.85
C GLU A 121 -3.48 -7.19 18.39
N LEU A 122 -2.69 -7.76 19.31
CA LEU A 122 -1.44 -8.44 18.98
C LEU A 122 -1.66 -9.76 18.22
N SER A 123 -2.82 -10.38 18.43
CA SER A 123 -3.27 -11.56 17.68
C SER A 123 -3.95 -11.21 16.35
N SER A 124 -4.20 -9.92 16.10
CA SER A 124 -4.88 -9.47 14.88
C SER A 124 -3.97 -9.77 13.68
N VAL A 125 -4.36 -10.87 13.04
CA VAL A 125 -3.96 -11.49 11.79
C VAL A 125 -2.80 -10.79 11.07
N ILE A 126 -1.68 -11.51 10.95
CA ILE A 126 -0.64 -11.28 9.95
C ILE A 126 -1.33 -11.07 8.59
N TYR A 127 -1.43 -9.82 8.17
CA TYR A 127 -2.17 -9.47 6.96
C TYR A 127 -1.55 -10.13 5.74
N VAL A 128 -2.42 -10.70 4.91
CA VAL A 128 -2.05 -11.26 3.63
C VAL A 128 -2.17 -10.15 2.58
N GLU A 129 -1.17 -10.06 1.71
CA GLU A 129 -1.04 -9.13 0.57
C GLU A 129 -2.39 -8.78 -0.11
N ASN A 130 -3.20 -9.80 -0.35
CA ASN A 130 -4.51 -9.76 -0.99
C ASN A 130 -5.49 -8.76 -0.33
N GLN A 131 -5.54 -8.72 1.00
CA GLN A 131 -6.48 -7.87 1.74
C GLN A 131 -6.10 -6.39 1.62
N ILE A 132 -4.81 -6.10 1.45
CA ILE A 132 -4.30 -4.73 1.31
C ILE A 132 -4.63 -4.21 -0.08
N ILE A 133 -4.46 -5.05 -1.10
CA ILE A 133 -4.76 -4.72 -2.49
C ILE A 133 -6.25 -4.40 -2.63
N ASP A 134 -7.15 -5.29 -2.17
CA ASP A 134 -8.60 -5.09 -2.27
C ASP A 134 -9.03 -3.78 -1.60
N ARG A 135 -8.51 -3.52 -0.40
CA ARG A 135 -8.80 -2.30 0.34
C ARG A 135 -8.32 -1.04 -0.37
N ASP A 136 -7.09 -1.03 -0.88
CA ASP A 136 -6.50 0.14 -1.56
C ASP A 136 -7.26 0.49 -2.85
N VAL A 137 -7.88 -0.49 -3.51
CA VAL A 137 -8.71 -0.28 -4.71
C VAL A 137 -10.14 0.12 -4.34
N ASN A 138 -10.78 -0.64 -3.44
CA ASN A 138 -12.23 -0.58 -3.24
C ASN A 138 -12.67 0.29 -2.05
N LYS A 139 -11.94 0.23 -0.92
CA LYS A 139 -12.37 0.83 0.36
C LYS A 139 -11.79 2.21 0.63
N VAL A 140 -10.64 2.54 0.02
CA VAL A 140 -10.02 3.86 0.13
C VAL A 140 -10.92 4.95 -0.46
N GLN A 141 -11.08 6.06 0.26
CA GLN A 141 -11.63 7.29 -0.29
C GLN A 141 -10.54 8.04 -1.07
N ARG A 142 -10.76 8.19 -2.38
CA ARG A 142 -9.99 9.09 -3.25
C ARG A 142 -10.82 10.34 -3.50
N ASN A 143 -10.18 11.51 -3.55
CA ASN A 143 -10.82 12.77 -3.91
C ASN A 143 -11.01 12.89 -5.44
N LEU A 144 -11.54 11.83 -6.07
CA LEU A 144 -11.81 11.79 -7.51
C LEU A 144 -13.23 11.28 -7.74
N PRO A 145 -13.99 11.90 -8.67
CA PRO A 145 -15.33 11.44 -9.02
C PRO A 145 -15.24 10.06 -9.68
N ILE A 146 -16.05 9.12 -9.18
CA ILE A 146 -16.17 7.77 -9.75
C ILE A 146 -17.07 7.86 -10.99
N SER A 147 -16.55 7.47 -12.15
CA SER A 147 -17.28 7.45 -13.43
C SER A 147 -17.84 6.08 -13.78
N GLY A 148 -17.24 5.02 -13.23
CA GLY A 148 -17.63 3.64 -13.50
C GLY A 148 -17.08 2.67 -12.48
N GLN A 149 -17.78 1.55 -12.28
CA GLN A 149 -17.32 0.46 -11.43
C GLN A 149 -17.76 -0.87 -12.03
N GLY A 150 -16.77 -1.72 -12.31
CA GLY A 150 -16.99 -3.11 -12.69
C GLY A 150 -16.71 -4.06 -11.54
N LYS A 151 -16.76 -5.36 -11.84
CA LYS A 151 -16.41 -6.41 -10.87
C LYS A 151 -14.94 -6.33 -10.44
N ASP A 152 -14.07 -6.11 -11.42
CA ASP A 152 -12.61 -6.17 -11.24
C ASP A 152 -11.94 -4.83 -11.58
N TYR A 153 -12.70 -3.73 -11.67
CA TYR A 153 -12.13 -2.40 -11.91
C TYR A 153 -12.95 -1.29 -11.28
N LYS A 154 -12.27 -0.17 -11.00
CA LYS A 154 -12.87 1.09 -10.59
C LYS A 154 -12.33 2.22 -11.46
N GLU A 155 -13.22 3.05 -12.00
CA GLU A 155 -12.89 4.13 -12.91
C GLU A 155 -13.22 5.48 -12.30
N PHE A 156 -12.31 6.43 -12.51
CA PHE A 156 -12.36 7.78 -12.01
C PHE A 156 -12.24 8.75 -13.18
N SER A 157 -13.09 9.78 -13.20
CA SER A 157 -12.91 10.90 -14.12
C SER A 157 -11.80 11.82 -13.61
N LEU A 158 -10.91 12.21 -14.52
CA LEU A 158 -9.91 13.24 -14.29
C LEU A 158 -10.35 14.55 -14.95
N SER A 159 -9.61 15.63 -14.71
CA SER A 159 -9.74 16.84 -15.51
C SER A 159 -9.32 16.58 -16.95
N ASP A 160 -9.82 17.40 -17.87
CA ASP A 160 -9.50 17.35 -19.31
C ASP A 160 -10.06 16.09 -20.00
N ASP A 161 -11.26 15.61 -19.65
CA ASP A 161 -11.93 14.46 -20.30
C ASP A 161 -11.14 13.14 -20.33
N ARG A 162 -10.15 13.01 -19.44
CA ARG A 162 -9.37 11.78 -19.24
C ARG A 162 -10.01 10.89 -18.19
N ALA A 163 -9.76 9.59 -18.30
CA ALA A 163 -10.21 8.60 -17.34
C ALA A 163 -9.04 7.81 -16.75
N LEU A 164 -9.05 7.63 -15.43
CA LEU A 164 -8.16 6.71 -14.73
C LEU A 164 -8.96 5.49 -14.32
N ARG A 165 -8.61 4.32 -14.85
CA ARG A 165 -9.15 3.04 -14.41
C ARG A 165 -8.09 2.25 -13.65
N ILE A 166 -8.44 1.78 -12.47
CA ILE A 166 -7.63 0.85 -11.69
C ILE A 166 -8.28 -0.53 -11.80
N ARG A 167 -7.59 -1.46 -12.44
CA ARG A 167 -8.04 -2.85 -12.61
C ARG A 167 -7.32 -3.76 -11.63
N LEU A 168 -8.10 -4.55 -10.91
CA LEU A 168 -7.63 -5.61 -10.02
C LEU A 168 -7.51 -6.92 -10.81
N LEU A 169 -6.34 -7.54 -10.77
CA LEU A 169 -6.09 -8.85 -11.37
C LEU A 169 -6.02 -9.99 -10.34
N HIS A 170 -5.99 -9.62 -9.06
CA HIS A 170 -5.77 -10.52 -7.94
C HIS A 170 -7.07 -10.89 -7.18
N PRO A 171 -7.23 -12.14 -6.67
CA PRO A 171 -6.50 -13.36 -7.02
C PRO A 171 -7.20 -14.04 -8.21
N ASN A 172 -6.74 -13.80 -9.44
CA ASN A 172 -7.34 -14.39 -10.62
C ASN A 172 -6.29 -14.93 -11.60
N ARG A 173 -6.76 -15.71 -12.58
CA ARG A 173 -5.95 -16.26 -13.67
C ARG A 173 -5.07 -15.20 -14.38
N PRO A 174 -5.50 -13.94 -14.59
CA PRO A 174 -4.67 -12.91 -15.18
C PRO A 174 -3.40 -12.58 -14.38
N GLU A 175 -3.47 -12.55 -13.04
CA GLU A 175 -2.29 -12.33 -12.19
C GLU A 175 -1.26 -13.45 -12.40
N HIS A 176 -1.70 -14.72 -12.44
CA HIS A 176 -0.79 -15.84 -12.67
C HIS A 176 -0.08 -15.79 -14.04
N ILE A 177 -0.71 -15.19 -15.04
CA ILE A 177 -0.15 -15.01 -16.38
C ILE A 177 0.80 -13.81 -16.42
N THR A 178 0.33 -12.67 -15.92
CA THR A 178 1.01 -11.38 -16.05
C THR A 178 2.08 -11.14 -14.99
N GLY A 179 1.93 -11.73 -13.80
CA GLY A 179 2.71 -11.40 -12.62
C GLY A 179 2.39 -10.03 -12.02
N ALA A 180 1.21 -9.46 -12.32
CA ALA A 180 0.75 -8.18 -11.81
C ALA A 180 -0.52 -8.37 -10.96
N ASP A 181 -0.60 -7.67 -9.82
CA ASP A 181 -1.80 -7.65 -8.98
C ASP A 181 -2.82 -6.62 -9.48
N LEU A 182 -2.34 -5.51 -10.05
CA LEU A 182 -3.19 -4.47 -10.61
C LEU A 182 -2.57 -3.78 -11.82
N ILE A 183 -3.43 -3.15 -12.61
CA ILE A 183 -3.05 -2.29 -13.73
C ILE A 183 -3.76 -0.94 -13.58
N TYR A 184 -2.98 0.14 -13.61
CA TYR A 184 -3.50 1.49 -13.86
C TYR A 184 -3.62 1.69 -15.37
N GLU A 185 -4.78 2.15 -15.82
CA GLU A 185 -5.09 2.48 -17.21
C GLU A 185 -5.44 3.97 -17.25
N LEU A 186 -4.61 4.79 -17.90
CA LEU A 186 -4.89 6.20 -18.13
C LEU A 186 -5.32 6.37 -19.58
N TYR A 187 -6.62 6.60 -19.81
CA TYR A 187 -7.18 6.84 -21.13
C TYR A 187 -7.08 8.30 -21.52
N SER A 188 -6.85 8.55 -22.81
CA SER A 188 -6.94 9.88 -23.41
C SER A 188 -8.38 10.33 -23.57
N ASP A 189 -8.53 11.63 -23.84
CA ASP A 189 -9.73 12.23 -24.37
C ASP A 189 -10.18 11.39 -25.58
N PHE A 190 -11.47 11.07 -25.64
CA PHE A 190 -12.11 10.20 -26.65
C PHE A 190 -11.76 8.70 -26.57
N GLY A 191 -10.82 8.29 -25.72
CA GLY A 191 -10.53 6.88 -25.49
C GLY A 191 -9.81 6.17 -26.63
N ASP A 192 -9.12 6.89 -27.51
CA ASP A 192 -8.40 6.28 -28.65
C ASP A 192 -7.17 5.47 -28.22
N PHE A 193 -6.60 5.81 -27.06
CA PHE A 193 -5.42 5.15 -26.51
C PHE A 193 -5.39 5.20 -25.00
N ALA A 194 -4.53 4.34 -24.43
CA ALA A 194 -4.23 4.33 -23.02
C ALA A 194 -2.71 4.32 -22.76
N TYR A 195 -2.36 4.74 -21.55
CA TYR A 195 -1.08 4.44 -20.93
C TYR A 195 -1.34 3.44 -19.80
N ILE A 196 -0.55 2.36 -19.76
CA ILE A 196 -0.73 1.31 -18.77
C ILE A 196 0.46 1.23 -17.82
N THR A 197 0.15 0.99 -16.54
CA THR A 197 1.14 0.76 -15.50
C THR A 197 0.75 -0.44 -14.65
N ALA A 198 1.45 -1.55 -14.83
CA ALA A 198 1.28 -2.77 -14.05
C ALA A 198 2.03 -2.69 -12.73
N VAL A 199 1.42 -3.19 -11.67
CA VAL A 199 1.99 -3.17 -10.31
C VAL A 199 1.82 -4.52 -9.65
N GLN A 200 2.92 -5.04 -9.11
CA GLN A 200 2.92 -6.17 -8.19
C GLN A 200 3.21 -5.67 -6.77
N TYR A 201 2.37 -6.03 -5.82
CA TYR A 201 2.54 -5.74 -4.41
C TYR A 201 3.44 -6.80 -3.79
N LYS A 202 4.26 -6.36 -2.85
CA LYS A 202 4.91 -7.23 -1.87
C LYS A 202 4.93 -6.53 -0.52
N LEU A 203 4.70 -7.30 0.53
CA LEU A 203 4.80 -6.81 1.90
C LEU A 203 6.22 -6.98 2.41
N TRP A 204 6.66 -6.00 3.19
CA TRP A 204 7.86 -6.14 4.01
C TRP A 204 7.69 -7.24 5.05
N ASP A 205 8.75 -7.99 5.32
CA ASP A 205 8.83 -8.84 6.50
C ASP A 205 8.99 -7.99 7.79
N GLU A 206 9.08 -8.63 8.95
CA GLU A 206 9.23 -7.93 10.24
C GLU A 206 10.53 -7.14 10.39
N LYS A 207 11.50 -7.40 9.51
CA LYS A 207 12.82 -6.79 9.51
C LYS A 207 12.99 -5.79 8.35
N ASP A 208 11.91 -5.42 7.67
CA ASP A 208 11.91 -4.59 6.47
C ASP A 208 12.78 -5.17 5.34
N VAL A 209 12.72 -6.49 5.20
CA VAL A 209 13.41 -7.27 4.16
C VAL A 209 12.39 -8.02 3.31
N LEU A 210 12.66 -8.10 2.01
CA LEU A 210 12.02 -9.02 1.09
C LEU A 210 13.06 -10.02 0.61
N TYR A 211 12.87 -11.29 0.91
CA TYR A 211 13.69 -12.37 0.37
C TYR A 211 13.09 -12.81 -0.96
N MET A 212 13.91 -12.86 -2.01
CA MET A 212 13.51 -13.39 -3.31
C MET A 212 13.51 -14.91 -3.23
N ASP A 213 12.32 -15.50 -3.24
CA ASP A 213 12.11 -16.93 -3.43
C ASP A 213 11.69 -17.23 -4.87
N ASP A 214 11.70 -18.50 -5.26
CA ASP A 214 11.40 -18.95 -6.63
C ASP A 214 10.02 -18.45 -7.11
N ARG A 215 9.06 -18.28 -6.20
CA ARG A 215 7.72 -17.78 -6.52
C ARG A 215 7.77 -16.29 -6.85
N ILE A 216 8.40 -15.48 -6.01
CA ILE A 216 8.52 -14.02 -6.21
C ILE A 216 9.35 -13.75 -7.46
N GLU A 217 10.44 -14.48 -7.66
CA GLU A 217 11.27 -14.38 -8.86
C GLU A 217 10.48 -14.72 -10.12
N SER A 218 9.67 -15.79 -10.08
CA SER A 218 8.77 -16.13 -11.19
C SER A 218 7.72 -15.06 -11.48
N GLN A 219 7.12 -14.45 -10.44
CA GLN A 219 6.16 -13.35 -10.60
C GLN A 219 6.83 -12.12 -11.25
N ILE A 220 8.00 -11.71 -10.73
CA ILE A 220 8.76 -10.56 -11.26
C ILE A 220 9.23 -10.84 -12.70
N ALA A 221 9.66 -12.07 -13.00
CA ALA A 221 10.07 -12.46 -14.35
C ALA A 221 8.91 -12.32 -15.35
N LYS A 222 7.72 -12.82 -15.01
CA LYS A 222 6.50 -12.66 -15.84
C LYS A 222 6.12 -11.19 -16.01
N LEU A 223 6.20 -10.42 -14.93
CA LEU A 223 5.91 -8.99 -14.95
C LEU A 223 6.88 -8.24 -15.87
N LYS A 224 8.16 -8.60 -15.83
CA LYS A 224 9.17 -8.04 -16.73
C LYS A 224 8.94 -8.46 -18.18
N GLU A 225 8.73 -9.76 -18.44
CA GLU A 225 8.52 -10.31 -19.78
C GLU A 225 7.29 -9.71 -20.47
N ASN A 226 6.16 -9.63 -19.75
CA ASN A 226 4.89 -9.21 -20.32
C ASN A 226 4.77 -7.69 -20.50
N PHE A 227 5.50 -6.88 -19.71
CA PHE A 227 5.37 -5.43 -19.75
C PHE A 227 6.67 -4.70 -20.12
N CYS A 228 7.81 -5.05 -19.52
CA CYS A 228 9.06 -4.35 -19.82
C CYS A 228 9.66 -4.77 -21.15
N ASP A 229 9.73 -6.08 -21.39
CA ASP A 229 10.43 -6.65 -22.53
C ASP A 229 9.51 -6.79 -23.77
N SER A 230 8.24 -6.40 -23.66
CA SER A 230 7.22 -6.46 -24.72
C SER A 230 7.11 -5.18 -25.57
N GLY A 231 8.04 -4.23 -25.40
CA GLY A 231 8.05 -2.96 -26.14
C GLY A 231 7.09 -1.89 -25.59
N LEU A 232 6.41 -2.14 -24.47
CA LEU A 232 5.57 -1.13 -23.80
C LEU A 232 6.41 -0.05 -23.09
N CYS A 233 7.67 -0.34 -22.78
CA CYS A 233 8.64 0.59 -22.18
C CYS A 233 9.46 1.38 -23.20
N GLU A 234 9.12 1.31 -24.49
CA GLU A 234 9.88 2.00 -25.53
C GLU A 234 9.53 3.49 -25.60
N THR A 235 10.56 4.32 -25.76
CA THR A 235 10.39 5.76 -26.00
C THR A 235 9.84 5.98 -27.41
N PRO A 236 8.73 6.72 -27.60
CA PRO A 236 8.24 7.02 -28.93
C PRO A 236 9.25 7.88 -29.70
N LEU A 237 9.34 7.67 -31.01
CA LEU A 237 10.27 8.34 -31.93
C LEU A 237 10.06 9.87 -32.04
N TYR A 238 9.01 10.44 -31.43
CA TYR A 238 8.64 11.85 -31.56
C TYR A 238 9.14 12.71 -30.37
N PRO A 239 9.98 13.75 -30.60
CA PRO A 239 10.63 14.52 -29.54
C PRO A 239 9.70 15.36 -28.63
N LYS A 240 8.50 15.73 -29.09
CA LYS A 240 7.62 16.65 -28.35
C LYS A 240 6.97 15.98 -27.13
N GLU A 241 6.63 14.70 -27.22
CA GLU A 241 6.02 13.92 -26.12
C GLU A 241 7.05 13.38 -25.12
N ALA A 242 8.32 13.25 -25.53
CA ALA A 242 9.40 12.76 -24.68
C ALA A 242 9.89 13.82 -23.66
N SER A 243 9.61 15.12 -23.89
CA SER A 243 10.19 16.23 -23.12
C SER A 243 9.55 16.49 -21.75
N SER A 244 8.37 15.92 -21.46
CA SER A 244 7.62 16.15 -20.22
C SER A 244 7.63 14.99 -19.22
N ARG A 245 8.26 13.85 -19.55
CA ARG A 245 8.28 12.66 -18.68
C ARG A 245 9.59 12.54 -17.89
N LEU A 246 9.47 12.47 -16.57
CA LEU A 246 10.60 12.42 -15.61
C LEU A 246 11.30 11.07 -15.56
N ALA A 247 10.61 9.96 -15.85
CA ALA A 247 11.21 8.63 -15.90
C ALA A 247 10.94 8.01 -17.27
N SER A 248 11.99 7.44 -17.89
CA SER A 248 11.89 6.60 -19.08
C SER A 248 10.75 5.59 -18.93
N PHE A 249 9.84 5.57 -19.92
CA PHE A 249 8.67 4.71 -20.05
C PHE A 249 8.88 3.36 -19.36
N CYS A 250 8.34 3.22 -18.15
CA CYS A 250 8.34 1.95 -17.44
C CYS A 250 6.89 1.56 -17.22
N ALA A 251 6.50 0.43 -17.78
CA ALA A 251 5.15 -0.10 -17.71
C ALA A 251 4.94 -1.01 -16.51
N ALA A 252 5.97 -1.34 -15.72
CA ALA A 252 5.85 -2.29 -14.60
C ALA A 252 6.67 -1.92 -13.37
N PHE A 253 6.02 -2.01 -12.20
CA PHE A 253 6.58 -1.65 -10.90
C PHE A 253 6.35 -2.73 -9.86
N LEU A 254 7.35 -2.91 -9.00
CA LEU A 254 7.21 -3.62 -7.73
C LEU A 254 6.86 -2.59 -6.65
N ARG A 255 5.69 -2.72 -6.03
CA ARG A 255 5.27 -1.91 -4.90
C ARG A 255 5.63 -2.60 -3.59
N MET A 256 6.66 -2.10 -2.94
CA MET A 256 7.01 -2.49 -1.58
C MET A 256 6.08 -1.79 -0.60
N THR A 257 5.25 -2.57 0.09
CA THR A 257 4.14 -2.07 0.90
C THR A 257 4.46 -2.25 2.38
N ASN A 258 4.30 -1.18 3.15
CA ASN A 258 4.42 -1.25 4.60
C ASN A 258 3.23 -2.02 5.17
N ARG A 259 3.47 -2.84 6.19
CA ARG A 259 2.39 -3.55 6.87
C ARG A 259 1.40 -2.55 7.46
N LEU A 260 0.13 -2.79 7.22
CA LEU A 260 -0.95 -2.07 7.87
C LEU A 260 -1.25 -2.70 9.22
N GLN A 261 -1.77 -1.90 10.14
CA GLN A 261 -2.17 -2.37 11.47
C GLN A 261 -3.66 -2.80 11.54
N SER A 262 -4.53 -2.31 10.64
CA SER A 262 -5.97 -2.66 10.63
C SER A 262 -6.62 -2.71 9.23
N ALA A 263 -7.43 -3.74 8.97
CA ALA A 263 -8.20 -3.97 7.74
C ALA A 263 -9.39 -3.01 7.54
N GLU A 264 -9.92 -2.43 8.63
CA GLU A 264 -11.04 -1.47 8.59
C GLU A 264 -10.57 -0.02 8.50
N SER A 265 -9.27 0.20 8.43
CA SER A 265 -8.71 1.53 8.20
C SER A 265 -9.05 2.04 6.80
N LYS A 266 -9.68 3.22 6.72
CA LYS A 266 -9.93 3.94 5.45
C LYS A 266 -8.64 4.54 4.83
N LEU A 267 -7.50 4.39 5.50
CA LEU A 267 -6.21 4.96 5.09
C LEU A 267 -5.56 4.14 3.99
N ILE A 268 -5.04 4.80 2.95
CA ILE A 268 -4.27 4.14 1.87
C ILE A 268 -2.99 3.53 2.44
N SER A 269 -2.59 2.36 1.97
CA SER A 269 -1.31 1.78 2.38
C SER A 269 -0.14 2.65 1.93
N THR A 270 0.92 2.76 2.73
CA THR A 270 2.14 3.47 2.34
C THR A 270 3.13 2.50 1.74
N GLY A 271 3.94 2.97 0.78
CA GLY A 271 4.95 2.14 0.14
C GLY A 271 5.72 2.88 -0.93
N GLU A 272 6.67 2.16 -1.51
CA GLU A 272 7.59 2.65 -2.54
C GLU A 272 7.45 1.80 -3.79
N TYR A 273 7.45 2.46 -4.95
CA TYR A 273 7.33 1.83 -6.25
C TYR A 273 8.71 1.79 -6.91
N ILE A 274 9.17 0.57 -7.21
CA ILE A 274 10.46 0.31 -7.82
C ILE A 274 10.22 -0.16 -9.26
N PRO A 275 10.79 0.50 -10.27
CA PRO A 275 10.71 0.03 -11.66
C PRO A 275 11.33 -1.37 -11.78
N VAL A 276 10.57 -2.31 -12.34
CA VAL A 276 11.01 -3.72 -12.43
C VAL A 276 12.26 -3.87 -13.29
N CYS A 277 12.40 -3.07 -14.34
CA CYS A 277 13.58 -3.04 -15.20
C CYS A 277 14.86 -2.60 -14.47
N LYS A 278 14.72 -1.95 -13.31
CA LYS A 278 15.82 -1.46 -12.48
C LYS A 278 16.00 -2.23 -11.18
N LEU A 279 15.21 -3.28 -10.96
CA LEU A 279 15.19 -4.01 -9.70
C LEU A 279 16.55 -4.60 -9.33
N GLY A 280 17.32 -5.06 -10.32
CA GLY A 280 18.67 -5.59 -10.12
C GLY A 280 19.66 -4.60 -9.50
N GLU A 281 19.41 -3.29 -9.63
CA GLU A 281 20.25 -2.25 -9.01
C GLU A 281 20.05 -2.18 -7.49
N PHE A 282 18.91 -2.66 -6.98
CA PHE A 282 18.56 -2.65 -5.55
C PHE A 282 18.80 -4.00 -4.85
N GLN A 283 19.00 -5.07 -5.62
CA GLN A 283 19.14 -6.43 -5.10
C GLN A 283 20.52 -6.66 -4.48
N LYS A 284 20.53 -7.27 -3.28
CA LYS A 284 21.75 -7.76 -2.62
C LYS A 284 21.73 -9.27 -2.51
N LYS A 285 22.90 -9.89 -2.72
CA LYS A 285 23.09 -11.32 -2.45
C LYS A 285 23.14 -11.57 -0.94
N THR A 286 22.50 -12.65 -0.53
CA THR A 286 22.61 -13.23 0.81
C THR A 286 23.82 -14.17 0.87
N THR A 287 24.19 -14.58 2.08
CA THR A 287 25.24 -15.61 2.32
C THR A 287 24.89 -16.97 1.71
N ALA A 288 23.62 -17.22 1.41
CA ALA A 288 23.12 -18.42 0.75
C ALA A 288 22.88 -18.23 -0.76
N ASP A 289 23.50 -17.20 -1.36
CA ASP A 289 23.41 -16.85 -2.79
C ASP A 289 22.00 -16.50 -3.32
N LYS A 290 21.00 -16.34 -2.45
CA LYS A 290 19.68 -15.80 -2.78
C LYS A 290 19.68 -14.27 -2.80
N PHE A 291 18.81 -13.64 -3.58
CA PHE A 291 18.66 -12.18 -3.58
C PHE A 291 17.71 -11.70 -2.48
N LYS A 292 17.97 -10.50 -1.97
CA LYS A 292 17.08 -9.78 -1.06
C LYS A 292 17.01 -8.29 -1.40
N LEU A 293 15.90 -7.68 -1.04
CA LEU A 293 15.72 -6.23 -0.98
C LEU A 293 15.58 -5.83 0.48
N THR A 294 16.13 -4.69 0.85
CA THR A 294 15.88 -4.10 2.18
C THR A 294 15.34 -2.69 2.01
N SER A 295 14.44 -2.27 2.90
CA SER A 295 13.90 -0.91 2.85
C SER A 295 15.00 0.14 2.96
N LYS A 296 16.03 -0.13 3.78
CA LYS A 296 17.22 0.73 3.88
C LYS A 296 17.91 0.93 2.54
N ASP A 297 18.13 -0.14 1.79
CA ASP A 297 18.85 -0.07 0.51
C ASP A 297 18.07 0.69 -0.56
N ILE A 298 16.74 0.58 -0.54
CA ILE A 298 15.84 1.33 -1.43
C ILE A 298 15.88 2.82 -1.08
N ARG A 299 15.77 3.16 0.21
CA ARG A 299 15.75 4.55 0.71
C ARG A 299 17.09 5.26 0.55
N GLU A 300 18.19 4.57 0.83
CA GLU A 300 19.54 5.11 0.76
C GLU A 300 20.15 5.03 -0.65
N PHE A 301 19.38 4.57 -1.64
CA PHE A 301 19.85 4.46 -3.02
C PHE A 301 20.17 5.83 -3.61
N LYS A 302 21.46 6.20 -3.58
CA LYS A 302 21.99 7.46 -4.11
C LYS A 302 22.62 7.32 -5.50
N HIS A 303 22.72 6.09 -6.03
CA HIS A 303 23.49 5.78 -7.24
C HIS A 303 22.58 5.42 -8.41
N GLY A 304 22.26 6.38 -9.27
CA GLY A 304 21.45 6.13 -10.48
C GLY A 304 20.55 7.32 -10.78
N ARG A 305 19.99 7.36 -11.99
CA ARG A 305 19.01 8.39 -12.37
C ARG A 305 17.58 8.05 -11.93
N THR A 306 17.35 6.82 -11.47
CA THR A 306 16.02 6.29 -11.19
C THR A 306 15.86 6.05 -9.69
N LYS A 307 15.07 6.89 -9.03
CA LYS A 307 14.73 6.73 -7.61
C LYS A 307 13.43 5.94 -7.45
N PRO A 308 13.27 5.17 -6.37
CA PRO A 308 11.96 4.65 -5.96
C PRO A 308 10.96 5.79 -5.83
N VAL A 309 9.71 5.56 -6.25
CA VAL A 309 8.66 6.58 -6.22
C VAL A 309 7.73 6.30 -5.05
N PRO A 310 7.59 7.22 -4.08
CA PRO A 310 6.63 7.02 -3.00
C PRO A 310 5.19 7.03 -3.50
N HIS A 311 4.30 6.29 -2.82
CA HIS A 311 2.91 6.14 -3.24
C HIS A 311 2.18 7.46 -3.56
N GLY A 312 2.33 8.48 -2.70
CA GLY A 312 1.67 9.77 -2.91
C GLY A 312 2.11 10.48 -4.19
N LEU A 313 3.37 10.30 -4.60
CA LEU A 313 3.88 10.85 -5.86
C LEU A 313 3.55 9.94 -7.05
N PHE A 314 3.48 8.63 -6.83
CA PHE A 314 3.25 7.66 -7.89
C PHE A 314 1.89 7.86 -8.59
N GLU A 315 0.78 7.96 -7.83
CA GLU A 315 -0.53 8.18 -8.44
C GLU A 315 -0.59 9.54 -9.17
N GLU A 316 0.01 10.60 -8.62
CA GLU A 316 0.11 11.90 -9.29
C GLU A 316 0.92 11.84 -10.58
N MET A 317 2.05 11.12 -10.57
CA MET A 317 2.87 10.94 -11.76
C MET A 317 2.17 10.09 -12.82
N VAL A 318 1.37 9.08 -12.43
CA VAL A 318 0.52 8.34 -13.37
C VAL A 318 -0.53 9.28 -13.97
N LYS A 319 -1.30 10.01 -13.15
CA LYS A 319 -2.32 10.99 -13.64
C LYS A 319 -1.73 12.09 -14.52
N GLY A 320 -0.53 12.55 -14.17
CA GLY A 320 0.24 13.55 -14.93
C GLY A 320 0.92 12.99 -16.17
N ASN A 321 0.71 11.71 -16.50
CA ASN A 321 1.30 11.03 -17.64
C ASN A 321 2.86 11.03 -17.63
N MET A 322 3.45 11.07 -16.44
CA MET A 322 4.90 11.06 -16.20
C MET A 322 5.46 9.65 -16.00
N LEU A 323 4.60 8.67 -15.70
CA LEU A 323 4.92 7.24 -15.55
C LEU A 323 3.97 6.38 -16.39
N GLY A 324 4.41 5.15 -16.68
CA GLY A 324 3.66 4.16 -17.43
C GLY A 324 4.26 3.85 -18.79
N SER A 325 3.56 3.00 -19.54
CA SER A 325 3.95 2.59 -20.89
C SER A 325 4.01 3.76 -21.87
N ARG A 326 4.48 3.46 -23.08
CA ARG A 326 4.18 4.26 -24.27
C ARG A 326 2.67 4.33 -24.50
N ARG A 327 2.27 5.17 -25.46
CA ARG A 327 0.90 5.19 -25.97
C ARG A 327 0.54 3.81 -26.54
N VAL A 328 -0.55 3.24 -26.06
CA VAL A 328 -1.12 1.97 -26.54
C VAL A 328 -2.49 2.25 -27.15
N PRO A 329 -2.67 2.12 -28.49
CA PRO A 329 -3.98 2.19 -29.11
C PRO A 329 -4.95 1.19 -28.49
N VAL A 330 -6.24 1.52 -28.39
CA VAL A 330 -7.21 0.62 -27.73
C VAL A 330 -7.29 -0.75 -28.39
N ASP A 331 -7.21 -0.84 -29.71
CA ASP A 331 -7.19 -2.14 -30.41
C ASP A 331 -5.98 -2.99 -29.98
N GLU A 332 -4.81 -2.37 -29.83
CA GLU A 332 -3.61 -3.05 -29.33
C GLU A 332 -3.80 -3.48 -27.86
N LEU A 333 -4.40 -2.61 -27.04
CA LEU A 333 -4.68 -2.89 -25.63
C LEU A 333 -5.64 -4.08 -25.47
N GLU A 334 -6.67 -4.17 -26.31
CA GLU A 334 -7.60 -5.31 -26.33
C GLU A 334 -6.88 -6.62 -26.64
N GLU A 335 -5.98 -6.64 -27.63
CA GLU A 335 -5.20 -7.83 -27.97
C GLU A 335 -4.25 -8.24 -26.84
N ILE A 336 -3.60 -7.26 -26.19
CA ILE A 336 -2.79 -7.49 -24.99
C ILE A 336 -3.66 -8.10 -23.88
N TYR A 337 -4.86 -7.56 -23.64
CA TYR A 337 -5.73 -8.01 -22.56
C TYR A 337 -6.35 -9.40 -22.83
N LYS A 338 -6.68 -9.71 -24.08
CA LYS A 338 -7.09 -11.07 -24.49
C LYS A 338 -5.95 -12.06 -24.30
N LYS A 339 -4.71 -11.69 -24.69
CA LYS A 339 -3.51 -12.52 -24.44
C LYS A 339 -3.33 -12.81 -22.95
N PHE A 340 -3.58 -11.81 -22.10
CA PHE A 340 -3.49 -11.94 -20.64
C PHE A 340 -4.73 -12.56 -19.99
N ARG A 341 -5.78 -12.87 -20.77
CA ARG A 341 -7.09 -13.36 -20.31
C ARG A 341 -7.76 -12.42 -19.30
N ILE A 342 -7.46 -11.13 -19.41
CA ILE A 342 -8.15 -10.05 -18.69
C ILE A 342 -9.53 -9.81 -19.32
N LEU A 343 -9.61 -9.95 -20.65
CA LEU A 343 -10.85 -9.91 -21.42
C LEU A 343 -11.10 -11.27 -22.04
N ASP A 344 -12.37 -11.67 -22.10
CA ASP A 344 -12.83 -12.78 -22.93
C ASP A 344 -12.78 -12.39 -24.42
N SER A 345 -12.79 -13.38 -25.31
CA SER A 345 -12.64 -13.15 -26.76
C SER A 345 -13.73 -12.28 -27.39
N SER A 346 -14.91 -12.20 -26.76
CA SER A 346 -16.03 -11.36 -27.17
C SER A 346 -16.09 -10.00 -26.47
N GLU A 347 -15.26 -9.78 -25.46
CA GLU A 347 -15.29 -8.56 -24.66
C GLU A 347 -14.48 -7.45 -25.33
N LYS A 348 -14.98 -6.22 -25.16
CA LYS A 348 -14.35 -4.98 -25.64
C LYS A 348 -14.19 -4.00 -24.50
N ILE A 349 -13.22 -3.12 -24.64
CA ILE A 349 -13.01 -2.03 -23.69
C ILE A 349 -14.08 -0.96 -23.95
N ILE A 350 -15.01 -0.80 -23.01
CA ILE A 350 -15.98 0.31 -23.00
C ILE A 350 -15.42 1.40 -22.10
N ILE A 351 -15.26 2.62 -22.63
CA ILE A 351 -14.84 3.80 -21.86
C ILE A 351 -16.06 4.69 -21.68
N HIS A 352 -16.37 5.05 -20.44
CA HIS A 352 -17.49 5.94 -20.15
C HIS A 352 -17.03 7.40 -20.28
N ALA A 353 -17.18 7.98 -21.48
CA ALA A 353 -17.05 9.41 -21.65
C ALA A 353 -18.30 10.10 -21.05
N GLN A 354 -18.10 11.02 -20.11
CA GLN A 354 -19.16 11.89 -19.61
C GLN A 354 -18.95 13.29 -20.17
N ASP A 355 -19.83 13.71 -21.08
CA ASP A 355 -19.89 15.10 -21.53
C ASP A 355 -20.33 15.97 -20.35
N TYR A 356 -19.40 16.77 -19.81
CA TYR A 356 -19.80 17.95 -19.04
C TYR A 356 -20.24 19.02 -20.03
N LEU A 357 -21.56 19.10 -20.28
CA LEU A 357 -22.18 20.31 -20.83
C LEU A 357 -21.86 21.47 -19.88
N THR A 358 -20.79 22.20 -20.19
CA THR A 358 -20.45 23.46 -19.55
C THR A 358 -21.62 24.42 -19.76
N ARG A 359 -22.24 24.86 -18.66
CA ARG A 359 -23.19 25.97 -18.65
C ARG A 359 -22.47 27.26 -18.32
#